data_AF-A0A359LH34-F1
#
_entry.id   AF-A0A359LH34-F1
#
_cell.length_a   1.000
_cell.length_b   1.000
_cell.length_c   1.000
_cell.angle_alpha   90.00
_cell.angle_beta   90.00
_cell.angle_gamma   90.00
#
_symmetry.space_group_name_H-M   'P 1'
#
loop_
_entity.id
_entity.type
_entity.pdbx_description
1 polymer ?
#
loop_
_entity_poly.entity_id
_entity_poly.type
_entity_poly.pdbx_seq_one_letter_code
_entity_poly.pdbx_strand_id
1 'polypeptide(L)'
;MEEMTTKSRSKLDALLWLLVLLLAASGVFANYYFSELAWSLRVTLGIVLVCGLFGLGILTTRGKKIWAFIKDAKMELRKVVWPTRDETVKTTAVVAALVFAMSIVLWCIDSVLLWVVSWLTK
;
A
#
# COMPACT_ATOMS: atom_id res chain seq x y z
N MET A 1 22.17 -21.17 -30.35
CA MET A 1 21.12 -21.89 -29.57
C MET A 1 20.50 -21.04 -28.45
N GLU A 2 20.94 -19.79 -28.24
CA GLU A 2 20.43 -18.89 -27.20
C GLU A 2 19.06 -18.23 -27.53
N GLU A 3 18.73 -18.06 -28.82
CA GLU A 3 17.46 -17.43 -29.23
C GLU A 3 16.20 -18.29 -29.01
N MET A 4 16.36 -19.62 -28.90
CA MET A 4 15.24 -20.55 -28.68
C MET A 4 14.72 -20.51 -27.22
N THR A 5 15.56 -20.09 -26.25
CA THR A 5 15.21 -20.12 -24.82
C THR A 5 14.44 -18.87 -24.38
N THR A 6 14.72 -17.71 -24.98
CA THR A 6 14.03 -16.43 -24.71
C THR A 6 12.65 -16.38 -25.35
N LYS A 7 12.51 -16.89 -26.58
CA LYS A 7 11.23 -16.88 -27.32
C LYS A 7 10.19 -17.81 -26.69
N SER A 8 10.61 -18.95 -26.16
CA SER A 8 9.72 -19.91 -25.47
C SER A 8 9.18 -19.35 -24.15
N ARG A 9 10.05 -18.70 -23.35
CA ARG A 9 9.67 -18.12 -22.04
C ARG A 9 8.65 -16.98 -22.17
N SER A 10 8.80 -16.12 -23.19
CA SER A 10 7.87 -15.01 -23.48
C SER A 10 6.48 -15.50 -23.89
N LYS A 11 6.40 -16.57 -24.71
CA LYS A 11 5.12 -17.17 -25.10
C LYS A 11 4.38 -17.78 -23.91
N LEU A 12 5.11 -18.42 -22.99
CA LEU A 12 4.52 -18.97 -21.77
C LEU A 12 4.01 -17.87 -20.84
N ASP A 13 4.73 -16.76 -20.71
CA ASP A 13 4.25 -15.60 -19.94
C ASP A 13 2.99 -14.99 -20.58
N ALA A 14 2.97 -14.81 -21.90
CA ALA A 14 1.79 -14.32 -22.61
C ALA A 14 0.59 -15.27 -22.44
N LEU A 15 0.83 -16.59 -22.48
CA LEU A 15 -0.19 -17.61 -22.26
C LEU A 15 -0.70 -17.61 -20.81
N LEU A 16 0.19 -17.42 -19.82
CA LEU A 16 -0.17 -17.28 -18.40
C LEU A 16 -1.01 -16.02 -18.16
N TRP A 17 -0.65 -14.90 -18.77
CA TRP A 17 -1.45 -13.66 -18.70
C TRP A 17 -2.81 -13.79 -19.40
N LEU A 18 -2.88 -14.51 -20.52
CA LEU A 18 -4.14 -14.82 -21.20
C LEU A 18 -5.02 -15.73 -20.33
N LEU A 19 -4.43 -16.73 -19.67
CA LEU A 19 -5.13 -17.61 -18.73
C LEU A 19 -5.65 -16.82 -17.51
N VAL A 20 -4.86 -15.89 -16.96
CA VAL A 20 -5.27 -14.94 -15.92
C VAL A 20 -6.47 -14.09 -16.35
N LEU A 21 -6.43 -13.54 -17.56
CA LEU A 21 -7.54 -12.76 -18.12
C LEU A 21 -8.81 -13.61 -18.32
N LEU A 22 -8.65 -14.84 -18.81
CA LEU A 22 -9.76 -15.79 -18.96
C LEU A 22 -10.38 -16.16 -17.61
N LEU A 23 -9.56 -16.41 -16.60
CA LEU A 23 -10.02 -16.74 -15.25
C LEU A 23 -10.78 -15.55 -14.62
N ALA A 24 -10.24 -14.33 -14.77
CA ALA A 24 -10.90 -13.11 -14.31
C ALA A 24 -12.23 -12.85 -15.03
N ALA A 25 -12.27 -13.01 -16.36
CA ALA A 25 -13.49 -12.86 -17.15
C ALA A 25 -14.55 -13.92 -16.78
N SER A 26 -14.12 -15.16 -16.56
CA SER A 26 -15.00 -16.23 -16.05
C SER A 26 -15.60 -15.88 -14.69
N GLY A 27 -14.83 -15.23 -13.82
CA GLY A 27 -15.32 -14.74 -12.53
C GLY A 27 -16.37 -13.62 -12.63
N VAL A 28 -16.16 -12.66 -13.52
CA VAL A 28 -17.13 -11.59 -13.80
C VAL A 28 -18.41 -12.18 -14.41
N PHE A 29 -18.27 -13.13 -15.35
CA PHE A 29 -19.40 -13.80 -15.99
C PHE A 29 -20.22 -14.65 -15.00
N ALA A 30 -19.53 -15.39 -14.11
CA ALA A 30 -20.17 -16.13 -13.02
C ALA A 30 -20.92 -15.20 -12.06
N ASN A 31 -20.39 -14.00 -11.79
CA ASN A 31 -21.06 -13.01 -10.94
C ASN A 31 -22.32 -12.41 -11.59
N TYR A 32 -22.29 -12.21 -12.91
CA TYR A 32 -23.43 -11.67 -13.67
C TYR A 32 -24.60 -12.67 -13.77
N TYR A 33 -24.30 -13.96 -14.03
CA TYR A 33 -25.35 -14.99 -14.17
C TYR A 33 -26.00 -15.38 -12.83
N PHE A 34 -25.25 -15.34 -11.73
CA PHE A 34 -25.74 -15.63 -10.37
C PHE A 34 -26.21 -14.37 -9.61
N SER A 35 -26.83 -13.41 -10.30
CA SER A 35 -27.33 -12.17 -9.68
C SER A 35 -28.48 -12.38 -8.67
N GLU A 36 -29.12 -13.55 -8.67
CA GLU A 36 -30.37 -13.83 -7.93
C GLU A 36 -30.19 -14.79 -6.72
N LEU A 37 -28.98 -15.28 -6.40
CA LEU A 37 -28.78 -16.25 -5.28
C LEU A 37 -27.74 -15.82 -4.21
N ALA A 38 -28.09 -16.13 -2.96
CA ALA A 38 -27.41 -16.02 -1.65
C ALA A 38 -25.98 -15.42 -1.53
N TRP A 39 -25.85 -14.48 -0.57
CA TRP A 39 -24.63 -13.73 -0.18
C TRP A 39 -23.36 -14.57 -0.02
N SER A 40 -23.45 -15.79 0.52
CA SER A 40 -22.29 -16.65 0.83
C SER A 40 -21.59 -17.25 -0.39
N LEU A 41 -22.34 -17.51 -1.47
CA LEU A 41 -21.78 -18.13 -2.68
C LEU A 41 -20.95 -17.13 -3.48
N ARG A 42 -21.35 -15.85 -3.50
CA ARG A 42 -20.59 -14.73 -4.09
C ARG A 42 -19.20 -14.56 -3.48
N VAL A 43 -19.13 -14.51 -2.15
CA VAL A 43 -17.87 -14.27 -1.43
C VAL A 43 -16.90 -15.43 -1.62
N THR A 44 -17.40 -16.66 -1.58
CA THR A 44 -16.56 -17.87 -1.73
C THR A 44 -15.95 -17.97 -3.13
N LEU A 45 -16.74 -17.73 -4.18
CA LEU A 45 -16.26 -17.75 -5.57
C LEU A 45 -15.27 -16.60 -5.85
N GLY A 46 -15.53 -15.42 -5.29
CA GLY A 46 -14.60 -14.28 -5.35
C GLY A 46 -13.26 -14.58 -4.67
N ILE A 47 -13.27 -15.20 -3.48
CA ILE A 47 -12.06 -15.58 -2.76
C ILE A 47 -11.26 -16.62 -3.54
N VAL A 48 -11.91 -17.65 -4.11
CA VAL A 48 -11.22 -18.68 -4.91
C VAL A 48 -10.57 -18.10 -6.15
N LEU A 49 -11.24 -17.16 -6.83
CA LEU A 49 -10.68 -16.45 -7.99
C LEU A 49 -9.49 -15.56 -7.62
N VAL A 50 -9.62 -14.77 -6.55
CA VAL A 50 -8.52 -13.92 -6.06
C VAL A 50 -7.32 -14.78 -5.65
N CYS A 51 -7.53 -15.88 -4.93
CA CYS A 51 -6.47 -16.83 -4.58
C CYS A 51 -5.83 -17.49 -5.81
N GLY A 52 -6.63 -17.87 -6.81
CA GLY A 52 -6.12 -18.46 -8.06
C GLY A 52 -5.29 -17.48 -8.88
N LEU A 53 -5.74 -16.23 -9.00
CA LEU A 53 -5.02 -15.15 -9.65
C LEU A 53 -3.73 -14.78 -8.91
N PHE A 54 -3.79 -14.74 -7.58
CA PHE A 54 -2.62 -14.45 -6.74
C PHE A 54 -1.58 -15.58 -6.84
N GLY A 55 -2.01 -16.84 -6.83
CA GLY A 55 -1.15 -17.99 -7.06
C GLY A 55 -0.46 -17.96 -8.42
N LEU A 56 -1.23 -17.79 -9.50
CA LEU A 56 -0.69 -17.69 -10.87
C LEU A 56 0.23 -16.48 -11.06
N GLY A 57 -0.06 -15.36 -10.39
CA GLY A 57 0.77 -14.16 -10.39
C GLY A 57 2.15 -14.36 -9.76
N ILE A 58 2.25 -15.15 -8.68
CA ILE A 58 3.52 -15.47 -8.02
C ILE A 58 4.39 -16.38 -8.92
N LEU A 59 3.77 -17.28 -9.69
CA LEU A 59 4.47 -18.22 -10.58
C LEU A 59 4.98 -17.59 -11.90
N THR A 60 4.48 -16.41 -12.28
CA THR A 60 4.86 -15.69 -13.51
C THR A 60 6.25 -15.05 -13.41
N THR A 61 6.94 -14.81 -14.53
CA THR A 61 8.29 -14.16 -14.55
C THR A 61 8.34 -12.80 -13.86
N ARG A 62 7.23 -12.06 -13.84
CA ARG A 62 7.06 -10.82 -13.05
C ARG A 62 7.10 -11.09 -11.55
N GLY A 63 6.48 -12.17 -11.07
CA GLY A 63 6.53 -12.61 -9.68
C GLY A 63 7.95 -12.95 -9.20
N LYS A 64 8.74 -13.64 -10.04
CA LYS A 64 10.16 -13.92 -9.73
C LYS A 64 11.02 -12.65 -9.64
N LYS A 65 10.77 -11.65 -10.51
CA LYS A 65 11.45 -10.34 -10.44
C LYS A 65 11.10 -9.57 -9.16
N ILE A 66 9.82 -9.57 -8.78
CA ILE A 66 9.36 -8.96 -7.52
C ILE A 66 10.01 -9.67 -6.33
N TRP A 67 10.13 -10.99 -6.37
CA TRP A 67 10.78 -11.76 -5.30
C TRP A 67 12.28 -11.44 -5.17
N ALA A 68 12.98 -11.28 -6.30
CA ALA A 68 14.36 -10.78 -6.31
C ALA A 68 14.46 -9.36 -5.74
N PHE A 69 13.56 -8.45 -6.15
CA PHE A 69 13.50 -7.08 -5.62
C PHE A 69 13.24 -7.03 -4.12
N ILE A 70 12.35 -7.88 -3.58
CA ILE A 70 12.11 -7.99 -2.13
C ILE A 70 13.38 -8.45 -1.41
N LYS A 71 14.10 -9.42 -1.99
CA LYS A 71 15.36 -9.91 -1.42
C LYS A 71 16.41 -8.79 -1.37
N ASP A 72 16.52 -7.99 -2.42
CA ASP A 72 17.43 -6.85 -2.50
C ASP A 72 17.01 -5.71 -1.54
N ALA A 73 15.72 -5.38 -1.47
CA ALA A 73 15.17 -4.41 -0.53
C ALA A 73 15.43 -4.81 0.93
N LYS A 74 15.36 -6.10 1.29
CA LYS A 74 15.72 -6.58 2.64
C LYS A 74 17.21 -6.42 2.95
N MET A 75 18.09 -6.47 1.95
CA MET A 75 19.51 -6.19 2.14
C MET A 75 19.78 -4.71 2.34
N GLU A 76 19.03 -3.83 1.66
CA GLU A 76 19.14 -2.39 1.78
C GLU A 76 18.51 -1.84 3.07
N LEU A 77 17.37 -2.39 3.49
CA LEU A 77 16.76 -2.10 4.80
C LEU A 77 17.71 -2.42 5.96
N ARG A 78 18.63 -3.38 5.77
CA ARG A 78 19.66 -3.70 6.76
C ARG A 78 20.75 -2.63 6.85
N LYS A 79 20.88 -1.77 5.85
CA LYS A 79 21.77 -0.60 5.85
C LYS A 79 21.10 0.62 6.50
N VAL A 80 19.79 0.58 6.73
CA VAL A 80 19.09 1.62 7.49
C VAL A 80 19.51 1.46 8.95
N VAL A 81 20.46 2.30 9.36
CA VAL A 81 20.79 2.48 10.76
C VAL A 81 19.58 3.15 11.40
N TRP A 82 18.77 2.34 12.09
CA TRP A 82 17.66 2.90 12.85
C TRP A 82 18.24 3.76 13.96
N PRO A 83 17.82 5.04 14.06
CA PRO A 83 18.35 5.98 15.02
C PRO A 83 18.17 5.41 16.43
N THR A 84 19.13 5.71 17.30
CA THR A 84 19.05 5.30 18.70
C THR A 84 17.86 5.98 19.37
N ARG A 85 17.33 5.39 20.46
CA ARG A 85 16.21 5.97 21.21
C ARG A 85 16.55 7.38 21.69
N ASP A 86 17.82 7.62 22.03
CA ASP A 86 18.29 8.90 22.56
C ASP A 86 18.30 10.01 21.48
N GLU A 87 18.71 9.70 20.25
CA GLU A 87 18.65 10.65 19.13
C GLU A 87 17.22 11.00 18.73
N THR A 88 16.34 10.00 18.75
CA THR A 88 14.92 10.16 18.45
C THR A 88 14.26 11.07 19.49
N VAL A 89 14.48 10.80 20.77
CA VAL A 89 13.91 11.59 21.89
C VAL A 89 14.45 13.02 21.89
N LYS A 90 15.75 13.21 21.60
CA LYS A 90 16.33 14.56 21.53
C LYS A 90 15.65 15.39 20.44
N THR A 91 15.45 14.81 19.26
CA THR A 91 14.83 15.51 18.14
C THR A 91 13.36 15.80 18.40
N THR A 92 12.59 14.84 18.92
CA THR A 92 11.17 15.07 19.26
C THR A 92 10.98 16.03 20.43
N ALA A 93 11.86 16.04 21.42
CA ALA A 93 11.82 16.99 22.53
C ALA A 93 12.06 18.43 22.06
N VAL A 94 13.00 18.65 21.12
CA VAL A 94 13.23 19.96 20.50
C VAL A 94 11.99 20.43 19.75
N VAL A 95 11.37 19.55 18.94
CA VAL A 95 10.12 19.89 18.23
C VAL A 95 8.97 20.15 19.21
N ALA A 96 8.83 19.36 20.27
CA ALA A 96 7.81 19.57 21.29
C ALA A 96 7.97 20.90 22.02
N ALA A 97 9.20 21.29 22.36
CA ALA A 97 9.49 22.58 22.96
C ALA A 97 9.14 23.75 22.01
N LEU A 98 9.44 23.61 20.71
CA LEU A 98 9.07 24.60 19.71
C LEU A 98 7.56 24.76 19.59
N VAL A 99 6.81 23.65 19.49
CA VAL A 99 5.33 23.68 19.39
C VAL A 99 4.72 24.28 20.66
N PHE A 100 5.25 23.95 21.83
CA PHE A 100 4.81 24.53 23.11
C PHE A 100 5.08 26.04 23.20
N ALA A 101 6.22 26.51 22.70
CA ALA A 101 6.50 27.94 22.63
C ALA A 101 5.51 28.64 21.67
N MET A 102 5.26 28.07 20.50
CA MET A 102 4.29 28.62 19.54
C MET A 102 2.86 28.63 20.09
N SER A 103 2.45 27.61 20.84
CA SER A 103 1.11 27.57 21.43
C SER A 103 0.90 28.67 22.47
N ILE A 104 1.91 28.99 23.29
CA ILE A 104 1.86 30.11 24.24
C ILE A 104 1.76 31.45 23.49
N VAL A 105 2.53 31.63 22.43
CA VAL A 105 2.50 32.87 21.63
C VAL A 105 1.13 33.09 21.01
N LEU A 106 0.57 32.06 20.36
CA LEU A 106 -0.78 32.14 19.80
C LEU A 106 -1.81 32.43 20.89
N TRP A 107 -1.79 31.66 22.00
CA TRP A 107 -2.72 31.87 23.11
C TRP A 107 -2.69 33.30 23.68
N CYS A 108 -1.51 33.90 23.78
CA CYS A 108 -1.36 35.28 24.21
C CYS A 108 -2.04 36.25 23.24
N ILE A 109 -1.81 36.10 21.94
CA ILE A 109 -2.40 36.94 20.90
C ILE A 109 -3.93 36.77 20.88
N ASP A 110 -4.42 35.53 20.90
CA ASP A 110 -5.85 35.22 20.95
C ASP A 110 -6.52 35.86 22.18
N SER A 111 -5.89 35.77 23.35
CA SER A 111 -6.40 36.35 24.58
C SER A 111 -6.49 37.88 24.52
N VAL A 112 -5.46 38.53 23.97
CA VAL A 112 -5.45 39.99 23.78
C VAL A 112 -6.51 40.42 22.76
N LEU A 113 -6.65 39.71 21.64
CA LEU A 113 -7.68 39.99 20.64
C LEU A 113 -9.08 39.86 21.23
N LEU A 114 -9.36 38.78 21.98
CA LEU A 114 -10.64 38.58 22.66
C LEU A 114 -10.93 39.70 23.67
N TRP A 115 -9.92 40.14 24.42
CA TRP A 115 -10.05 41.25 25.36
C TRP A 115 -10.42 42.56 24.64
N VAL A 116 -9.75 42.88 23.53
CA VAL A 116 -10.05 44.09 22.73
C VAL A 116 -11.44 44.03 22.11
N VAL A 117 -11.84 42.89 21.53
CA VAL A 117 -13.18 42.71 20.93
C VAL A 117 -14.27 42.82 21.99
N SER A 118 -14.06 42.25 23.18
CA SER A 118 -14.97 42.37 24.31
C SER A 118 -15.12 43.82 24.80
N TRP A 119 -14.02 44.58 24.82
CA TRP A 119 -14.06 46.00 25.16
C TRP A 119 -14.80 46.84 24.12
N LEU A 120 -14.65 46.54 22.83
CA LEU A 120 -15.30 47.30 21.75
C LEU A 120 -16.80 46.99 21.61
N THR A 121 -17.21 45.76 21.96
CA THR A 121 -18.63 45.33 21.87
C THR A 121 -19.46 45.81 23.07
N LYS A 122 -18.81 46.22 24.16
CA LYS A 122 -19.42 46.85 25.33
C LYS A 122 -19.51 48.36 25.15
#